data_AF-A0ABD5U774-F1
#
_entry.id   AF-A0ABD5U774-F1
#
_cell.length_a   1.000
_cell.length_b   1.000
_cell.length_c   1.000
_cell.angle_alpha   90.00
_cell.angle_beta   90.00
_cell.angle_gamma   90.00
#
_symmetry.space_group_name_H-M   'P 1'
#
loop_
_entity.id
_entity.type
_entity.pdbx_description
1 polymer ?
#
loop_
_entity_poly.entity_id
_entity_poly.type
_entity_poly.pdbx_seq_one_letter_code
_entity_poly.pdbx_strand_id
1 'polypeptide(L)'
;MTYLSYPTRVGSAASLAAAVGAVLLVLPDGAGSMLSLGAAFVLVLLGALAARAAANVRGDGSRSLGAVLLAVGAGLTVGGVGVGVLGAETLPNRLIVAAGLLGVCLLGAGLAPVPRVRPRRLVSAGSGALVVCVLLTGLMTGVEALQMLAATAATVVAWDAGENAVSLGEHVGRRARAWPVELGHSGATAAYGAAVVVAAFGVSELNVTDVPLVGLLLLLGGAVALLLALSN
;
A
#
# COMPACT_ATOMS: atom_id res chain seq x y z
N MET A 1 25.78 4.61 16.16
CA MET A 1 25.80 3.73 14.97
C MET A 1 24.48 3.89 14.24
N THR A 2 24.47 4.49 13.05
CA THR A 2 23.27 4.60 12.22
C THR A 2 23.08 3.28 11.48
N TYR A 3 22.19 2.43 11.99
CA TYR A 3 21.74 1.25 11.25
C TYR A 3 21.05 1.73 9.97
N LEU A 4 21.62 1.39 8.82
CA LEU A 4 20.99 1.64 7.54
C LEU A 4 19.89 0.59 7.38
N SER A 5 18.65 0.98 7.67
CA SER A 5 17.45 0.14 7.52
C SER A 5 17.26 -0.21 6.04
N TYR A 6 17.49 -1.47 5.68
CA TYR A 6 17.29 -1.95 4.32
C TYR A 6 16.14 -2.96 4.27
N PRO A 7 14.98 -2.59 3.70
CA PRO A 7 13.83 -3.48 3.61
C PRO A 7 14.15 -4.81 2.92
N THR A 8 13.53 -5.90 3.38
CA THR A 8 13.67 -7.23 2.76
C THR A 8 12.99 -7.28 1.40
N ARG A 9 13.49 -8.15 0.50
CA ARG A 9 13.01 -8.15 -0.89
C ARG A 9 11.61 -8.72 -1.03
N VAL A 10 11.32 -9.81 -0.32
CA VAL A 10 10.08 -10.57 -0.47
C VAL A 10 8.93 -9.81 0.18
N GLY A 11 9.09 -9.36 1.43
CA GLY A 11 8.11 -8.52 2.11
C GLY A 11 7.80 -7.23 1.36
N SER A 12 8.81 -6.58 0.77
CA SER A 12 8.58 -5.39 -0.08
C SER A 12 7.74 -5.71 -1.33
N ALA A 13 7.96 -6.86 -1.96
CA ALA A 13 7.21 -7.28 -3.13
C ALA A 13 5.76 -7.65 -2.77
N ALA A 14 5.57 -8.39 -1.67
CA ALA A 14 4.25 -8.72 -1.14
C ALA A 14 3.46 -7.45 -0.76
N SER A 15 4.11 -6.50 -0.10
CA SER A 15 3.55 -5.21 0.28
C SER A 15 3.08 -4.41 -0.94
N LEU A 16 3.92 -4.28 -1.98
CA LEU A 16 3.55 -3.60 -3.23
C LEU A 16 2.46 -4.33 -4.01
N ALA A 17 2.49 -5.67 -4.06
CA ALA A 17 1.46 -6.45 -4.73
C ALA A 17 0.10 -6.26 -4.05
N ALA A 18 0.06 -6.30 -2.72
CA ALA A 18 -1.14 -6.04 -1.94
C ALA A 18 -1.65 -4.60 -2.12
N ALA A 19 -0.75 -3.61 -2.16
CA ALA A 19 -1.11 -2.21 -2.40
C ALA A 19 -1.73 -2.00 -3.80
N VAL A 20 -1.13 -2.58 -4.84
CA VAL A 20 -1.68 -2.53 -6.21
C VAL A 20 -3.03 -3.25 -6.26
N GLY A 21 -3.13 -4.43 -5.64
CA GLY A 21 -4.40 -5.16 -5.51
C GLY A 21 -5.50 -4.34 -4.83
N ALA A 22 -5.17 -3.64 -3.74
CA ALA A 22 -6.11 -2.77 -3.04
C ALA A 22 -6.66 -1.66 -3.94
N VAL A 23 -5.81 -1.01 -4.75
CA VAL A 23 -6.27 0.02 -5.69
C VAL A 23 -7.11 -0.61 -6.80
N LEU A 24 -6.66 -1.72 -7.39
CA LEU A 24 -7.38 -2.40 -8.48
C LEU A 24 -8.79 -2.86 -8.08
N LEU A 25 -8.98 -3.32 -6.84
CA LEU A 25 -10.27 -3.75 -6.31
C LEU A 25 -11.30 -2.62 -6.19
N VAL A 26 -10.85 -1.37 -6.25
CA VAL A 26 -11.63 -0.18 -5.87
C VAL A 26 -11.70 0.80 -7.03
N LEU A 27 -11.11 0.47 -8.18
CA LEU A 27 -11.20 1.32 -9.36
C LEU A 27 -12.65 1.34 -9.87
N PRO A 28 -13.28 2.52 -9.98
CA PRO A 28 -14.63 2.62 -10.51
C PRO A 28 -14.66 2.31 -12.00
N ASP A 29 -15.80 1.79 -12.45
CA ASP A 29 -16.11 1.64 -13.88
C ASP A 29 -16.05 3.03 -14.54
N GLY A 30 -15.08 3.23 -15.45
CA GLY A 30 -14.81 4.54 -16.07
C GLY A 30 -13.61 5.32 -15.51
N ALA A 31 -12.77 4.70 -14.68
CA ALA A 31 -11.48 5.29 -14.26
C ALA A 31 -10.45 5.47 -15.40
N GLY A 32 -10.79 5.03 -16.61
CA GLY A 32 -9.97 5.10 -17.83
C GLY A 32 -10.00 3.76 -18.58
N SER A 33 -9.44 3.74 -19.79
CA SER A 33 -9.22 2.46 -20.49
C SER A 33 -8.35 1.56 -19.60
N MET A 34 -8.67 0.27 -19.47
CA MET A 34 -7.82 -0.69 -18.73
C MET A 34 -6.34 -0.60 -19.16
N LEU A 35 -6.09 -0.21 -20.41
CA LEU A 35 -4.77 -0.03 -20.97
C LEU A 35 -4.03 1.20 -20.39
N SER A 36 -4.71 2.31 -20.11
CA SER A 36 -4.09 3.50 -19.49
C SER A 36 -3.79 3.29 -18.02
N LEU A 37 -4.70 2.65 -17.28
CA LEU A 37 -4.49 2.27 -15.88
C LEU A 37 -3.38 1.23 -15.76
N GLY A 38 -3.40 0.21 -16.61
CA GLY A 38 -2.33 -0.78 -16.69
C GLY A 38 -0.97 -0.11 -16.97
N ALA A 39 -0.90 0.80 -17.94
CA ALA A 39 0.30 1.57 -18.21
C ALA A 39 0.75 2.43 -17.02
N ALA A 40 -0.18 3.08 -16.30
CA ALA A 40 0.12 3.86 -15.11
C ALA A 40 0.77 3.01 -14.00
N PHE A 41 0.18 1.85 -13.68
CA PHE A 41 0.75 0.92 -12.70
C PHE A 41 2.12 0.38 -13.14
N VAL A 42 2.26 0.00 -14.41
CA VAL A 42 3.54 -0.48 -14.95
C VAL A 42 4.61 0.60 -14.83
N LEU A 43 4.30 1.86 -15.19
CA LEU A 43 5.23 2.98 -15.06
C LEU A 43 5.62 3.24 -13.61
N VAL A 44 4.68 3.19 -12.66
CA VAL A 44 4.96 3.34 -11.23
C VAL A 44 5.84 2.21 -10.70
N LEU A 45 5.55 0.96 -11.08
CA LEU A 45 6.33 -0.21 -10.68
C LEU A 45 7.74 -0.17 -11.28
N LEU A 46 7.87 0.16 -12.56
CA LEU A 46 9.17 0.35 -13.21
C LEU A 46 9.96 1.50 -12.57
N GLY A 47 9.29 2.59 -12.21
CA GLY A 47 9.91 3.70 -11.50
C GLY A 47 10.44 3.31 -10.12
N ALA A 48 9.67 2.54 -9.35
CA ALA A 48 10.09 1.98 -8.07
C ALA A 48 11.27 1.00 -8.22
N LEU A 49 11.25 0.14 -9.25
CA LEU A 49 12.34 -0.77 -9.58
C LEU A 49 13.61 -0.02 -9.99
N ALA A 50 13.50 1.03 -10.80
CA ALA A 50 14.62 1.87 -11.21
C ALA A 50 15.23 2.60 -10.00
N ALA A 51 14.41 3.18 -9.12
CA ALA A 51 14.88 3.80 -7.88
C ALA A 51 15.62 2.80 -6.97
N ARG A 52 15.13 1.55 -6.94
CA ARG A 52 15.76 0.45 -6.21
C ARG A 52 17.08 -0.01 -6.83
N ALA A 53 17.16 -0.09 -8.16
CA ALA A 53 18.40 -0.38 -8.87
C ALA A 53 19.45 0.73 -8.63
N ALA A 54 19.02 1.99 -8.66
CA ALA A 54 19.86 3.14 -8.40
C ALA A 54 20.55 3.09 -7.04
N ALA A 55 19.80 2.67 -6.00
CA ALA A 55 20.33 2.53 -4.66
C ALA A 55 21.38 1.42 -4.53
N ASN A 56 21.30 0.34 -5.32
CA ASN A 56 22.35 -0.69 -5.36
C ASN A 56 23.61 -0.16 -6.05
N VAL A 57 23.47 0.48 -7.21
CA VAL A 57 24.59 1.03 -8.00
C VAL A 57 25.36 2.13 -7.25
N ARG A 58 24.67 2.89 -6.39
CA ARG A 58 25.30 3.94 -5.58
C ARG A 58 26.21 3.39 -4.47
N GLY A 59 26.00 2.13 -4.07
CA GLY A 59 26.87 1.42 -3.11
C GLY A 59 28.22 1.04 -3.69
N ASP A 60 28.29 0.80 -5.01
CA ASP A 60 29.49 0.30 -5.71
C ASP A 60 30.41 1.42 -6.24
N GLY A 61 30.19 2.68 -5.84
CA GLY A 61 31.09 3.80 -6.12
C GLY A 61 30.71 4.70 -7.32
N SER A 62 29.79 4.28 -8.19
CA SER A 62 29.33 5.10 -9.33
C SER A 62 28.17 6.04 -8.96
N ARG A 63 28.50 7.22 -8.40
CA ARG A 63 27.49 8.21 -7.95
C ARG A 63 26.63 8.79 -9.06
N SER A 64 27.17 8.97 -10.27
CA SER A 64 26.47 9.55 -11.42
C SER A 64 25.39 8.61 -11.99
N LEU A 65 25.71 7.33 -12.18
CA LEU A 65 24.75 6.32 -12.65
C LEU A 65 23.59 6.14 -11.66
N GLY A 66 23.87 6.12 -10.36
CA GLY A 66 22.83 6.09 -9.33
C GLY A 66 21.93 7.33 -9.35
N ALA A 67 22.46 8.52 -9.66
CA ALA A 67 21.65 9.73 -9.79
C ALA A 67 20.74 9.69 -11.02
N VAL A 68 21.26 9.24 -12.17
CA VAL A 68 20.48 9.09 -13.41
C VAL A 68 19.34 8.08 -13.22
N LEU A 69 19.64 6.91 -12.65
CA LEU A 69 18.61 5.89 -12.40
C LEU A 69 17.53 6.36 -11.41
N LEU A 70 17.90 7.15 -10.40
CA LEU A 70 16.91 7.79 -9.51
C LEU A 70 16.04 8.79 -10.25
N ALA A 71 16.64 9.64 -11.10
CA ALA A 71 15.89 10.63 -11.88
C ALA A 71 14.93 9.95 -12.87
N VAL A 72 15.38 8.89 -13.55
CA VAL A 72 14.54 8.07 -14.43
C VAL A 72 13.42 7.41 -13.63
N GLY A 73 13.73 6.82 -12.48
CA GLY A 73 12.73 6.20 -11.62
C GLY A 73 11.66 7.18 -11.15
N ALA A 74 12.08 8.36 -10.66
CA ALA A 74 11.18 9.44 -10.28
C ALA A 74 10.32 9.90 -11.46
N GLY A 75 10.93 10.11 -12.63
CA GLY A 75 10.23 10.49 -13.86
C GLY A 75 9.17 9.47 -14.28
N LEU A 76 9.48 8.17 -14.22
CA LEU A 76 8.53 7.10 -14.51
C LEU A 76 7.38 7.06 -13.50
N THR A 77 7.65 7.23 -12.20
CA THR A 77 6.58 7.28 -11.19
C THR A 77 5.65 8.49 -11.38
N VAL A 78 6.22 9.67 -11.60
CA VAL A 78 5.44 10.90 -11.84
C VAL A 78 4.67 10.80 -13.16
N GLY A 79 5.30 10.27 -14.21
CA GLY A 79 4.66 10.01 -15.50
C GLY A 79 3.51 9.02 -15.39
N GLY A 80 3.69 7.92 -14.65
CA GLY A 80 2.64 6.94 -14.40
C GLY A 80 1.45 7.53 -13.65
N VAL A 81 1.69 8.31 -12.58
CA VAL A 81 0.64 9.05 -11.87
C VAL A 81 -0.08 10.01 -12.82
N GLY A 82 0.67 10.75 -13.65
CA GLY A 82 0.11 11.66 -14.64
C GLY A 82 -0.79 10.95 -15.66
N VAL A 83 -0.33 9.83 -16.23
CA VAL A 83 -1.11 9.02 -17.18
C VAL A 83 -2.39 8.49 -16.54
N GLY A 84 -2.31 7.98 -15.29
CA GLY A 84 -3.47 7.48 -14.57
C GLY A 84 -4.50 8.57 -14.28
N VAL A 85 -4.05 9.72 -13.76
CA VAL A 85 -4.94 10.84 -13.40
C VAL A 85 -5.53 11.50 -14.65
N LEU A 86 -4.75 11.70 -15.71
CA LEU A 86 -5.26 12.32 -16.94
C LEU A 86 -6.17 11.37 -17.73
N GLY A 87 -6.01 10.06 -17.57
CA GLY A 87 -6.88 9.06 -18.17
C GLY A 87 -8.25 8.93 -17.51
N ALA A 88 -8.43 9.45 -16.29
CA ALA A 88 -9.72 9.44 -15.61
C ALA A 88 -10.62 10.58 -16.10
N GLU A 89 -11.84 10.22 -16.49
CA GLU A 89 -12.78 11.13 -17.16
C GLU A 89 -13.41 12.15 -16.20
N THR A 90 -13.70 11.73 -14.97
CA THR A 90 -14.42 12.53 -13.97
C THR A 90 -13.50 13.00 -12.84
N LEU A 91 -13.82 14.15 -12.23
CA LEU A 91 -13.06 14.66 -11.08
C LEU A 91 -13.00 13.64 -9.91
N PRO A 92 -14.08 12.94 -9.52
CA PRO A 92 -14.01 11.91 -8.48
C PRO A 92 -13.03 10.78 -8.82
N ASN A 93 -13.08 10.25 -10.04
CA ASN A 93 -12.18 9.18 -10.48
C ASN A 93 -10.71 9.63 -10.45
N ARG A 94 -10.44 10.90 -10.80
CA ARG A 94 -9.09 11.48 -10.69
C ARG A 94 -8.57 11.50 -9.27
N LEU A 95 -9.40 11.89 -8.30
CA LEU A 95 -9.01 11.93 -6.89
C LEU A 95 -8.75 10.53 -6.34
N ILE A 96 -9.59 9.55 -6.69
CA ILE A 96 -9.43 8.15 -6.30
C ILE A 96 -8.12 7.58 -6.88
N VAL A 97 -7.92 7.71 -8.18
CA VAL A 97 -6.69 7.22 -8.86
C VAL A 97 -5.46 7.93 -8.33
N ALA A 98 -5.51 9.25 -8.11
CA ALA A 98 -4.40 10.00 -7.54
C ALA A 98 -4.05 9.51 -6.13
N ALA A 99 -5.04 9.32 -5.25
CA ALA A 99 -4.81 8.82 -3.90
C ALA A 99 -4.22 7.40 -3.90
N GLY A 100 -4.76 6.51 -4.72
CA GLY A 100 -4.28 5.13 -4.87
C GLY A 100 -2.84 5.07 -5.39
N LEU A 101 -2.54 5.77 -6.49
CA LEU A 101 -1.18 5.80 -7.06
C LEU A 101 -0.18 6.50 -6.13
N LEU A 102 -0.60 7.56 -5.43
CA LEU A 102 0.22 8.21 -4.40
C LEU A 102 0.53 7.24 -3.26
N GLY A 103 -0.43 6.44 -2.80
CA GLY A 103 -0.23 5.40 -1.81
C GLY A 103 0.81 4.37 -2.25
N VAL A 104 0.68 3.84 -3.46
CA VAL A 104 1.66 2.89 -4.05
C VAL A 104 3.04 3.53 -4.19
N CYS A 105 3.13 4.78 -4.64
CA CYS A 105 4.38 5.51 -4.78
C CYS A 105 5.08 5.74 -3.43
N LEU A 106 4.36 6.21 -2.41
CA LEU A 106 4.91 6.44 -1.07
C LEU A 106 5.38 5.13 -0.42
N LEU A 107 4.57 4.07 -0.55
CA LEU A 107 4.91 2.74 -0.05
C LEU A 107 6.16 2.20 -0.77
N GLY A 108 6.22 2.28 -2.09
CA GLY A 108 7.38 1.90 -2.88
C GLY A 108 8.64 2.69 -2.55
N ALA A 109 8.50 4.00 -2.29
CA ALA A 109 9.59 4.85 -1.84
C ALA A 109 10.07 4.50 -0.41
N GLY A 110 9.15 4.13 0.49
CA GLY A 110 9.47 3.63 1.83
C GLY A 110 10.20 2.29 1.83
N LEU A 111 9.91 1.46 0.82
CA LEU A 111 10.53 0.14 0.62
C LEU A 111 11.80 0.20 -0.23
N ALA A 112 12.13 1.36 -0.81
CA ALA A 112 13.35 1.55 -1.55
C ALA A 112 14.56 1.60 -0.57
N PRO A 113 15.69 0.95 -0.89
CA PRO A 113 16.86 0.88 -0.01
C PRO A 113 17.65 2.20 -0.01
N VAL A 114 17.02 3.31 0.35
CA VAL A 114 17.63 4.65 0.30
C VAL A 114 18.15 5.05 1.69
N PRO A 115 19.47 5.28 1.85
CA PRO A 115 20.15 5.42 3.16
C PRO A 115 19.81 6.69 3.98
N ARG A 116 18.83 7.49 3.56
CA ARG A 116 18.42 8.74 4.23
C ARG A 116 16.91 8.89 4.43
N VAL A 117 16.14 7.91 3.97
CA VAL A 117 14.70 7.95 4.05
C VAL A 117 14.28 7.33 5.39
N ARG A 118 13.19 7.80 5.99
CA ARG A 118 12.57 7.17 7.16
C ARG A 118 11.54 6.15 6.65
N PRO A 119 11.93 4.88 6.44
CA PRO A 119 11.11 3.91 5.72
C PRO A 119 9.74 3.71 6.38
N ARG A 120 9.70 3.56 7.71
CA ARG A 120 8.45 3.38 8.47
C ARG A 120 7.45 4.51 8.26
N ARG A 121 7.93 5.77 8.22
CA ARG A 121 7.05 6.93 8.01
C ARG A 121 6.45 6.94 6.61
N LEU A 122 7.22 6.54 5.60
CA LEU A 122 6.72 6.45 4.23
C LEU A 122 5.79 5.26 4.02
N VAL A 123 6.07 4.11 4.64
CA VAL A 123 5.17 2.95 4.64
C VAL A 123 3.83 3.32 5.28
N SER A 124 3.86 3.98 6.44
CA SER A 124 2.67 4.43 7.14
C SER A 124 1.92 5.55 6.39
N ALA A 125 2.63 6.48 5.75
CA ALA A 125 2.01 7.50 4.93
C ALA A 125 1.39 6.92 3.64
N GLY A 126 2.07 5.94 3.03
CA GLY A 126 1.59 5.24 1.84
C GLY A 126 0.36 4.41 2.13
N SER A 127 0.34 3.65 3.23
CA SER A 127 -0.85 2.92 3.66
C SER A 127 -1.99 3.86 4.05
N GLY A 128 -1.68 4.99 4.71
CA GLY A 128 -2.67 6.04 4.97
C GLY A 128 -3.31 6.59 3.68
N ALA A 129 -2.52 6.84 2.65
CA ALA A 129 -3.03 7.27 1.35
C ALA A 129 -3.87 6.18 0.64
N LEU A 130 -3.53 4.91 0.78
CA LEU A 130 -4.36 3.79 0.30
C LEU A 130 -5.71 3.74 1.05
N VAL A 131 -5.72 3.94 2.37
CA VAL A 131 -6.97 4.05 3.15
C VAL A 131 -7.82 5.21 2.64
N VAL A 132 -7.20 6.37 2.38
CA VAL A 132 -7.91 7.53 1.79
C VAL A 132 -8.49 7.17 0.42
N CYS A 133 -7.78 6.43 -0.43
CA CYS A 133 -8.30 5.94 -1.71
C CYS A 133 -9.56 5.09 -1.53
N VAL A 134 -9.54 4.12 -0.60
CA VAL A 134 -10.70 3.26 -0.30
C VAL A 134 -11.88 4.08 0.23
N LEU A 135 -11.63 5.02 1.14
CA LEU A 135 -12.66 5.90 1.69
C LEU A 135 -13.28 6.81 0.64
N LEU A 136 -12.46 7.46 -0.18
CA LEU A 136 -12.93 8.31 -1.29
C LEU A 136 -13.80 7.51 -2.24
N THR A 137 -13.44 6.26 -2.50
CA THR A 137 -14.22 5.41 -3.38
C THR A 137 -15.57 5.07 -2.78
N GLY A 138 -15.64 4.62 -1.53
CA GLY A 138 -16.93 4.38 -0.88
C GLY A 138 -17.81 5.63 -0.76
N LEU A 139 -17.20 6.81 -0.63
CA LEU A 139 -17.94 8.08 -0.52
C LEU A 139 -18.44 8.60 -1.87
N MET A 140 -17.64 8.44 -2.93
CA MET A 140 -17.87 9.08 -4.22
C MET A 140 -18.39 8.12 -5.29
N THR A 141 -18.38 6.82 -5.03
CA THR A 141 -18.77 5.78 -5.98
C THR A 141 -19.69 4.77 -5.30
N GLY A 142 -20.47 4.04 -6.11
CA GLY A 142 -21.35 2.98 -5.64
C GLY A 142 -20.68 1.60 -5.62
N VAL A 143 -19.37 1.52 -5.36
CA VAL A 143 -18.63 0.26 -5.34
C VAL A 143 -19.22 -0.69 -4.29
N GLU A 144 -19.31 -1.98 -4.65
CA GLU A 144 -19.92 -3.00 -3.80
C GLU A 144 -19.18 -3.17 -2.46
N ALA A 145 -19.94 -3.45 -1.39
CA ALA A 145 -19.40 -3.59 -0.04
C ALA A 145 -18.29 -4.66 0.05
N LEU A 146 -18.44 -5.78 -0.66
CA LEU A 146 -17.42 -6.84 -0.68
C LEU A 146 -16.08 -6.35 -1.25
N GLN A 147 -16.12 -5.56 -2.32
CA GLN A 147 -14.92 -5.00 -2.95
C GLN A 147 -14.21 -4.01 -2.03
N MET A 148 -14.98 -3.14 -1.34
CA MET A 148 -14.44 -2.23 -0.34
C MET A 148 -13.77 -2.97 0.83
N LEU A 149 -14.41 -4.01 1.35
CA LEU A 149 -13.87 -4.83 2.44
C LEU A 149 -12.58 -5.54 2.01
N ALA A 150 -12.57 -6.15 0.83
CA ALA A 150 -11.39 -6.81 0.27
C ALA A 150 -10.22 -5.84 0.07
N ALA A 151 -10.49 -4.62 -0.40
CA ALA A 151 -9.47 -3.62 -0.59
C ALA A 151 -8.92 -3.04 0.71
N THR A 152 -9.79 -2.90 1.72
CA THR A 152 -9.36 -2.52 3.08
C THR A 152 -8.43 -3.58 3.65
N ALA A 153 -8.79 -4.87 3.53
CA ALA A 153 -7.94 -5.98 3.95
C ALA A 153 -6.61 -5.99 3.19
N ALA A 154 -6.62 -5.81 1.86
CA ALA A 154 -5.41 -5.71 1.05
C ALA A 154 -4.51 -4.53 1.46
N THR A 155 -5.11 -3.39 1.85
CA THR A 155 -4.36 -2.23 2.38
C THR A 155 -3.67 -2.55 3.71
N VAL A 156 -4.34 -3.28 4.61
CA VAL A 156 -3.75 -3.74 5.88
C VAL A 156 -2.59 -4.70 5.62
N VAL A 157 -2.77 -5.66 4.70
CA VAL A 157 -1.71 -6.59 4.29
C VAL A 157 -0.51 -5.84 3.69
N ALA A 158 -0.77 -4.82 2.87
CA ALA A 158 0.27 -3.98 2.29
C ALA A 158 1.10 -3.27 3.37
N TRP A 159 0.41 -2.68 4.37
CA TRP A 159 1.06 -2.00 5.48
C TRP A 159 1.86 -2.96 6.36
N ASP A 160 1.26 -4.06 6.80
CA ASP A 160 1.89 -5.05 7.67
C ASP A 160 3.11 -5.70 7.00
N ALA A 161 2.98 -6.13 5.74
CA ALA A 161 4.11 -6.67 4.98
C ALA A 161 5.23 -5.62 4.81
N GLY A 162 4.86 -4.34 4.67
CA GLY A 162 5.81 -3.24 4.56
C GLY A 162 6.57 -2.97 5.86
N GLU A 163 5.88 -2.85 6.99
CA GLU A 163 6.49 -2.67 8.32
C GLU A 163 7.34 -3.88 8.71
N ASN A 164 6.85 -5.10 8.45
CA ASN A 164 7.61 -6.32 8.70
C ASN A 164 8.88 -6.38 7.83
N ALA A 165 8.82 -6.00 6.56
CA ALA A 165 9.99 -5.93 5.68
C ALA A 165 11.04 -4.94 6.18
N VAL A 166 10.61 -3.79 6.72
CA VAL A 166 11.50 -2.80 7.32
C VAL A 166 12.11 -3.34 8.61
N SER A 167 11.29 -3.90 9.51
CA SER A 167 11.73 -4.43 10.81
C SER A 167 12.71 -5.60 10.68
N LEU A 168 12.44 -6.55 9.78
CA LEU A 168 13.36 -7.65 9.50
C LEU A 168 14.65 -7.17 8.83
N GLY A 169 14.53 -6.17 7.95
CA GLY A 169 15.66 -5.48 7.34
C GLY A 169 16.60 -4.84 8.35
N GLU A 170 16.03 -4.29 9.43
CA GLU A 170 16.76 -3.67 10.55
C GLU A 170 17.44 -4.71 11.44
N HIS A 171 16.74 -5.78 11.84
CA HIS A 171 17.25 -6.73 12.83
C HIS A 171 18.10 -7.87 12.25
N VAL A 172 17.73 -8.41 11.09
CA VAL A 172 18.36 -9.61 10.52
C VAL A 172 19.25 -9.28 9.32
N GLY A 173 19.05 -8.09 8.74
CA GLY A 173 19.78 -7.61 7.58
C GLY A 173 19.27 -8.18 6.26
N ARG A 174 19.38 -7.37 5.19
CA ARG A 174 18.80 -7.65 3.85
C ARG A 174 19.23 -8.99 3.20
N ARG A 175 20.35 -9.58 3.62
CA ARG A 175 20.92 -10.81 3.01
C ARG A 175 20.53 -12.10 3.73
N ALA A 176 19.92 -12.02 4.92
CA ALA A 176 19.46 -13.20 5.63
C ALA A 176 18.29 -13.86 4.88
N ARG A 177 18.25 -15.20 4.88
CA ARG A 177 17.10 -15.95 4.34
C ARG A 177 15.94 -15.91 5.34
N ALA A 178 15.20 -14.79 5.34
CA ALA A 178 14.00 -14.62 6.16
C ALA A 178 12.69 -14.82 5.39
N TRP A 179 12.75 -15.18 4.10
CA TRP A 179 11.58 -15.29 3.24
C TRP A 179 10.45 -16.20 3.74
N PRO A 180 10.69 -17.36 4.42
CA PRO A 180 9.60 -18.19 4.91
C PRO A 180 8.83 -17.50 6.04
N VAL A 181 9.55 -16.78 6.91
CA VAL A 181 8.96 -16.01 8.03
C VAL A 181 8.19 -14.80 7.50
N GLU A 182 8.74 -14.11 6.51
CA GLU A 182 8.07 -12.98 5.84
C GLU A 182 6.74 -13.38 5.20
N LEU A 183 6.74 -14.49 4.46
CA LEU A 183 5.53 -15.02 3.82
C LEU A 183 4.55 -15.63 4.84
N GLY A 184 5.04 -16.29 5.89
CA GLY A 184 4.19 -16.81 6.95
C GLY A 184 3.42 -15.70 7.67
N HIS A 185 4.12 -14.61 8.03
CA HIS A 185 3.51 -13.46 8.69
C HIS A 185 2.52 -12.73 7.78
N SER A 186 2.95 -12.33 6.58
CA SER A 186 2.06 -11.64 5.63
C SER A 186 0.89 -12.52 5.17
N GLY A 187 1.12 -13.83 5.03
CA GLY A 187 0.09 -14.81 4.74
C GLY A 187 -0.92 -14.96 5.88
N ALA A 188 -0.47 -14.95 7.14
CA ALA A 188 -1.36 -14.95 8.30
C ALA A 188 -2.19 -13.67 8.35
N THR A 189 -1.59 -12.50 8.10
CA THR A 189 -2.32 -11.22 8.01
C THR A 189 -3.36 -11.25 6.90
N ALA A 190 -3.03 -11.82 5.73
CA ALA A 190 -3.97 -11.98 4.62
C ALA A 190 -5.12 -12.94 4.96
N ALA A 191 -4.82 -14.08 5.60
CA ALA A 191 -5.83 -15.04 6.04
C ALA A 191 -6.77 -14.43 7.09
N TYR A 192 -6.23 -13.68 8.05
CA TYR A 192 -7.02 -12.94 9.03
C TYR A 192 -7.89 -11.88 8.36
N GLY A 193 -7.32 -11.10 7.44
CA GLY A 193 -8.06 -10.13 6.63
C GLY A 193 -9.23 -10.79 5.89
N ALA A 194 -9.00 -11.93 5.23
CA ALA A 194 -10.04 -12.69 4.54
C ALA A 194 -11.15 -13.17 5.50
N ALA A 195 -10.78 -13.69 6.68
CA ALA A 195 -11.76 -14.09 7.70
C ALA A 195 -12.61 -12.91 8.16
N VAL A 196 -12.00 -11.74 8.36
CA VAL A 196 -12.71 -10.49 8.71
C VAL A 196 -13.64 -10.06 7.58
N VAL A 197 -13.21 -10.12 6.31
CA VAL A 197 -14.07 -9.81 5.15
C VAL A 197 -15.27 -10.75 5.11
N VAL A 198 -15.05 -12.06 5.25
CA VAL A 198 -16.14 -13.06 5.24
C VAL A 198 -17.13 -12.81 6.38
N ALA A 199 -16.64 -12.55 7.59
CA ALA A 199 -17.49 -12.24 8.73
C ALA A 199 -18.28 -10.95 8.53
N ALA A 200 -17.63 -9.87 8.11
CA ALA A 200 -18.27 -8.58 7.88
C ALA A 200 -19.30 -8.64 6.76
N PHE A 201 -18.97 -9.32 5.66
CA PHE A 201 -19.89 -9.55 4.54
C PHE A 201 -21.09 -10.41 4.95
N GLY A 202 -20.84 -11.48 5.72
CA GLY A 202 -21.91 -12.30 6.28
C GLY A 202 -22.87 -11.50 7.16
N VAL A 203 -22.35 -10.58 7.98
CA VAL A 203 -23.19 -9.66 8.78
C VAL A 203 -23.95 -8.67 7.90
N SER A 204 -23.35 -8.15 6.84
CA SER A 204 -24.05 -7.22 5.94
C SER A 204 -25.22 -7.89 5.20
N GLU A 205 -25.09 -9.16 4.84
CA GLU A 205 -26.16 -9.94 4.18
C GLU A 205 -27.36 -10.23 5.10
N LEU A 206 -27.15 -10.21 6.42
CA LEU A 206 -28.25 -10.34 7.39
C LEU A 206 -29.15 -9.10 7.46
N ASN A 207 -28.78 -8.03 6.74
CA ASN A 207 -29.56 -6.81 6.59
C ASN A 207 -30.04 -6.21 7.92
N VAL A 208 -29.19 -6.28 8.95
CA VAL A 208 -29.46 -5.72 10.28
C VAL A 208 -29.30 -4.20 10.20
N THR A 209 -30.32 -3.52 9.70
CA THR A 209 -30.28 -2.06 9.44
C THR A 209 -30.59 -1.21 10.67
N ASP A 210 -31.12 -1.81 11.75
CA ASP A 210 -31.55 -1.09 12.96
C ASP A 210 -30.44 -0.92 14.01
N VAL A 211 -29.17 -1.11 13.64
CA VAL A 211 -28.06 -0.92 14.58
C VAL A 211 -27.86 0.57 14.83
N PRO A 212 -28.05 1.06 16.07
CA PRO A 212 -27.86 2.48 16.36
C PRO A 212 -26.41 2.87 16.11
N LEU A 213 -26.20 3.89 15.27
CA LEU A 213 -24.87 4.42 14.93
C LEU A 213 -24.05 4.76 16.18
N VAL A 214 -24.71 5.29 17.21
CA VAL A 214 -24.09 5.59 18.51
C VAL A 214 -23.52 4.32 19.15
N GLY A 215 -24.23 3.18 19.06
CA GLY A 215 -23.75 1.90 19.56
C GLY A 215 -22.49 1.44 18.83
N LEU A 216 -22.45 1.55 17.50
CA LEU A 216 -21.26 1.25 16.71
C LEU A 216 -20.07 2.17 17.05
N LEU A 217 -20.32 3.47 17.22
CA LEU A 217 -19.29 4.44 17.61
C LEU A 217 -18.75 4.16 19.01
N LEU A 218 -19.60 3.80 19.96
CA LEU A 218 -19.18 3.42 21.31
C LEU A 218 -18.38 2.12 21.30
N LEU A 219 -18.78 1.14 20.49
CA LEU A 219 -18.10 -0.15 20.37
C LEU A 219 -16.73 0.01 19.70
N LEU A 220 -16.65 0.82 18.64
CA LEU A 220 -15.39 1.22 18.02
C LEU A 220 -14.51 2.01 18.99
N GLY A 221 -15.06 2.99 19.69
CA GLY A 221 -14.34 3.77 20.70
C GLY A 221 -13.82 2.90 21.83
N GLY A 222 -14.60 1.92 22.30
CA GLY A 222 -14.20 0.93 23.28
C GLY A 222 -13.09 0.01 22.78
N ALA A 223 -13.18 -0.48 21.54
CA ALA A 223 -12.13 -1.28 20.91
C ALA A 223 -10.81 -0.48 20.76
N VAL A 224 -10.89 0.78 20.34
CA VAL A 224 -9.73 1.68 20.26
C VAL A 224 -9.15 1.95 21.65
N ALA A 225 -9.99 2.21 22.65
CA ALA A 225 -9.55 2.42 24.03
C ALA A 225 -8.86 1.18 24.61
N LEU A 226 -9.39 -0.02 24.35
CA LEU A 226 -8.78 -1.29 24.71
C LEU A 226 -7.44 -1.50 24.02
N LEU A 227 -7.35 -1.22 22.71
CA LEU A 227 -6.10 -1.26 21.95
C LEU A 227 -5.06 -0.33 22.54
N LEU A 228 -5.43 0.91 22.85
CA LEU A 228 -4.53 1.89 23.48
C LEU A 228 -4.09 1.43 24.87
N ALA A 229 -5.01 0.87 25.66
CA ALA A 229 -4.71 0.34 26.98
C ALA A 229 -3.75 -0.86 26.94
N LEU A 230 -3.87 -1.75 25.94
CA LEU A 230 -2.93 -2.87 25.74
C LEU A 230 -1.60 -2.45 25.11
N SER A 231 -1.56 -1.32 24.40
CA SER A 231 -0.35 -0.85 23.72
C SER A 231 0.65 -0.13 24.63
N ASN A 232 0.25 0.20 25.86
CA ASN A 232 1.09 0.78 26.91
C ASN A 232 1.55 -0.29 27.90
#